data_AF-A0A314XWX5-F1
#
_entry.id   AF-A0A314XWX5-F1
#
_cell.length_a   1.000
_cell.length_b   1.000
_cell.length_c   1.000
_cell.angle_alpha   90.00
_cell.angle_beta   90.00
_cell.angle_gamma   90.00
#
_symmetry.space_group_name_H-M   'P 1'
#
loop_
_entity.id
_entity.type
_entity.pdbx_description
1 polymer ?
#
loop_
_entity_poly.entity_id
_entity_poly.type
_entity_poly.pdbx_seq_one_letter_code
_entity_poly.pdbx_strand_id
1 'polypeptide(L)' 'MQWNLFPASERARIKARQGVGKIGLIEVDVVDSTSGKSVKRDGLCLGEIVLKGGSVMLGYLKDPEGTSRCMKNDG' A
#
# COMPACT_ATOMS: atom_id res chain seq x y z
N MET A 1 8.05 -21.98 4.57
CA MET A 1 6.86 -21.21 4.16
C MET A 1 5.71 -22.16 3.88
N GLN A 2 4.60 -22.04 4.61
CA GLN A 2 3.47 -22.99 4.66
C GLN A 2 2.56 -23.00 3.40
N TRP A 3 2.95 -22.31 2.31
CA TRP A 3 2.11 -22.09 1.12
C TRP A 3 2.20 -23.18 0.06
N ASN A 4 3.28 -23.98 0.07
CA ASN A 4 3.51 -25.02 -0.94
C ASN A 4 2.60 -26.24 -0.80
N LEU A 5 1.83 -26.33 0.30
CA LEU A 5 0.94 -27.44 0.61
C LEU A 5 -0.48 -27.27 0.03
N PHE A 6 -0.82 -26.11 -0.52
CA PHE A 6 -2.15 -25.87 -1.07
C PHE A 6 -2.26 -26.26 -2.55
N PRO A 7 -3.44 -26.79 -2.99
CA PRO A 7 -3.74 -27.01 -4.40
C PRO A 7 -3.56 -25.74 -5.24
N ALA A 8 -3.24 -25.91 -6.53
CA ALA A 8 -2.90 -24.79 -7.42
C ALA A 8 -3.96 -23.67 -7.46
N SER A 9 -5.24 -24.03 -7.39
CA SER A 9 -6.38 -23.08 -7.35
C SER A 9 -6.35 -22.19 -6.12
N GLU A 10 -6.10 -22.76 -4.95
CA GLU A 10 -6.07 -22.03 -3.68
C GLU A 10 -4.85 -21.12 -3.59
N ARG A 11 -3.70 -21.57 -4.12
CA ARG A 11 -2.52 -20.71 -4.27
C ARG A 11 -2.77 -19.54 -5.21
N ALA A 12 -3.47 -19.75 -6.32
CA ALA A 12 -3.82 -18.68 -7.25
C ALA A 12 -4.74 -17.64 -6.59
N ARG A 13 -5.74 -18.09 -5.82
CA ARG A 13 -6.65 -17.22 -5.05
C ARG A 13 -5.91 -16.35 -4.03
N ILE A 14 -4.94 -16.92 -3.32
CA ILE A 14 -4.13 -16.18 -2.34
C ILE A 14 -3.17 -15.22 -3.03
N LYS A 15 -2.47 -15.65 -4.09
CA LYS A 15 -1.52 -14.81 -4.83
C LYS A 15 -2.20 -13.64 -5.55
N ALA A 16 -3.42 -13.80 -6.03
CA ALA A 16 -4.19 -12.73 -6.67
C ALA A 16 -4.39 -11.52 -5.73
N ARG A 17 -4.37 -11.72 -4.41
CA ARG A 17 -4.56 -10.65 -3.40
C ARG A 17 -3.30 -9.83 -3.14
N GLN A 18 -2.11 -10.39 -3.35
CA GLN A 18 -0.84 -9.70 -3.08
C GLN A 18 -0.36 -8.85 -4.26
N GLY A 19 -0.90 -9.08 -5.47
CA GLY A 19 -0.40 -8.44 -6.67
C GLY A 19 1.02 -8.87 -7.02
N VAL A 20 1.67 -8.12 -7.93
CA VAL A 20 3.08 -8.33 -8.29
C VAL A 20 3.93 -7.34 -7.52
N GLY A 21 4.80 -7.83 -6.65
CA GLY A 21 5.75 -6.98 -5.93
C GLY A 21 6.65 -6.22 -6.91
N LYS A 22 6.65 -4.89 -6.84
CA LYS A 22 7.59 -4.05 -7.60
C LYS A 22 8.85 -3.84 -6.80
N ILE A 23 10.00 -4.16 -7.39
CA ILE A 23 11.30 -3.81 -6.82
C ILE A 23 11.36 -2.27 -6.71
N GLY A 24 11.43 -1.75 -5.48
CA GLY A 24 11.44 -0.31 -5.19
C GLY A 24 10.18 0.22 -4.47
N LEU A 25 9.09 -0.56 -4.43
CA LEU A 25 7.94 -0.31 -3.56
C LEU A 25 8.13 -1.11 -2.27
N ILE A 26 8.33 -0.43 -1.15
CA ILE A 26 8.67 -1.06 0.13
C ILE A 26 7.40 -1.43 0.88
N GLU A 27 6.40 -0.54 0.88
CA GLU A 27 5.19 -0.72 1.66
C GLU A 27 3.97 -0.13 0.94
N VAL A 28 2.84 -0.82 1.09
CA VAL A 28 1.51 -0.43 0.60
C VAL A 28 0.55 -0.64 1.76
N ASP A 29 -0.24 0.37 2.08
CA ASP A 29 -1.26 0.27 3.11
C ASP A 29 -2.54 1.02 2.73
N VAL A 30 -3.64 0.70 3.39
CA VAL A 30 -4.91 1.40 3.21
C VAL A 30 -5.24 2.08 4.53
N VAL A 31 -5.37 3.41 4.51
CA VAL A 31 -5.61 4.22 5.72
C VAL A 31 -6.97 4.89 5.67
N ASP A 32 -7.57 5.09 6.82
CA ASP A 32 -8.77 5.91 6.95
C ASP A 32 -8.40 7.39 6.71
N SER A 33 -9.15 8.09 5.86
CA SER A 33 -8.84 9.45 5.41
C SER A 33 -8.93 10.49 6.53
N THR A 34 -9.70 10.21 7.59
CA THR A 34 -9.90 11.16 8.69
C THR A 34 -8.88 10.96 9.81
N SER A 35 -8.57 9.71 10.15
CA SER A 35 -7.66 9.37 11.25
C SER A 35 -6.23 9.10 10.80
N GLY A 36 -6.00 8.86 9.51
CA GLY A 36 -4.70 8.51 8.93
C GLY A 36 -4.16 7.13 9.35
N LYS A 37 -4.97 6.33 10.05
CA LYS A 37 -4.61 5.00 10.57
C LYS A 37 -4.99 3.90 9.60
N SER A 38 -4.22 2.80 9.61
CA SER A 38 -4.49 1.61 8.81
C SER A 38 -5.90 1.05 9.07
N VAL A 39 -6.64 0.76 8.00
CA VAL A 39 -7.94 0.10 8.09
C VAL A 39 -7.77 -1.41 8.32
N LYS A 40 -8.85 -2.08 8.72
CA LYS A 40 -8.83 -3.55 8.86
C LYS A 40 -8.63 -4.19 7.49
N ARG A 41 -7.76 -5.20 7.42
CA ARG A 41 -7.44 -5.96 6.20
C ARG A 41 -8.47 -7.05 5.93
N ASP A 42 -9.75 -6.69 5.91
CA ASP A 42 -10.88 -7.61 5.69
C ASP A 42 -11.42 -7.58 4.26
N GLY A 43 -10.96 -6.63 3.43
CA GLY A 43 -11.42 -6.44 2.04
C GLY A 43 -12.80 -5.79 1.91
N LEU A 44 -13.39 -5.35 3.03
CA LEU A 44 -14.66 -4.62 3.10
C LEU A 44 -14.44 -3.17 3.54
N CYS A 45 -13.45 -2.93 4.40
CA CYS A 45 -13.09 -1.60 4.86
C CYS A 45 -12.55 -0.76 3.71
N LEU A 46 -13.15 0.43 3.53
CA LEU A 46 -12.73 1.42 2.55
C LEU A 46 -11.75 2.42 3.18
N GLY A 47 -10.79 2.88 2.40
CA GLY A 47 -9.80 3.88 2.80
C GLY A 47 -8.96 4.33 1.62
N GLU A 48 -8.00 5.21 1.89
CA GLU A 48 -7.05 5.74 0.92
C GLU A 48 -5.83 4.84 0.81
N ILE A 49 -5.36 4.60 -0.40
CA ILE A 49 -4.17 3.79 -0.66
C ILE A 49 -2.94 4.67 -0.49
N VAL A 50 -2.05 4.27 0.42
CA VAL A 50 -0.78 4.94 0.69
C VAL A 50 0.36 4.02 0.27
N LEU A 51 1.35 4.61 -0.39
CA LEU A 51 2.52 3.94 -0.95
C LEU A 51 3.78 4.53 -0.35
N LYS A 52 4.75 3.68 0.03
CA LYS A 52 6.06 4.08 0.52
C LYS A 52 7.15 3.31 -0.22
N GLY A 53 8.14 4.03 -0.74
CA GLY A 53 9.26 3.44 -1.45
C GLY A 53 10.01 4.41 -2.36
N GLY A 54 11.16 3.97 -2.87
CA GLY A 54 12.03 4.79 -3.71
C GLY A 54 11.44 5.17 -5.07
N SER A 55 10.30 4.58 -5.46
CA SER A 55 9.56 4.93 -6.67
C SER A 55 8.46 5.98 -6.45
N VAL A 56 8.29 6.50 -5.23
CA VAL A 56 7.33 7.57 -4.92
C VAL A 56 7.96 8.93 -5.24
N MET A 57 7.17 9.88 -5.76
CA MET A 57 7.64 11.24 -6.04
C MET A 57 8.16 11.92 -4.76
N LEU A 58 9.12 12.85 -4.87
CA LEU A 58 9.61 13.65 -3.73
C LEU A 58 8.67 14.78 -3.31
N GLY A 59 7.62 15.02 -4.10
CA GLY A 59 6.67 16.11 -3.89
C GLY A 59 6.32 16.79 -5.20
N TYR A 60 5.54 17.86 -5.10
CA TYR A 60 5.23 18.72 -6.22
C TYR A 60 6.33 19.76 -6.41
N LEU A 61 6.74 19.96 -7.67
CA LEU A 61 7.76 20.93 -8.02
C LEU A 61 7.29 22.36 -7.65
N LYS A 62 8.04 23.04 -6.77
CA LYS A 62 7.77 24.40 -6.29
C LYS A 62 6.44 24.59 -5.54
N ASP A 63 5.81 23.51 -5.08
CA ASP A 63 4.61 23.55 -4.25
C ASP A 63 4.85 22.80 -2.92
N PRO A 64 5.44 23.46 -1.92
CA PRO A 64 5.69 22.85 -0.61
C PRO A 64 4.38 22.55 0.14
N GLU A 65 3.31 23.32 -0.10
CA GLU A 65 2.03 23.13 0.58
C GLU A 65 1.30 21.89 0.07
N GLY A 66 1.25 21.71 -1.26
CA GLY A 66 0.75 20.49 -1.89
C GLY A 66 1.58 19.26 -1.52
N THR A 67 2.91 19.43 -1.42
CA THR A 67 3.80 18.35 -0.99
C THR A 67 3.49 17.92 0.46
N SER A 68 3.35 18.87 1.38
CA SER A 68 3.03 18.58 2.78
C SER A 68 1.65 17.97 2.98
N ARG A 69 0.68 18.23 2.10
CA ARG A 69 -0.66 17.61 2.17
C ARG A 69 -0.67 16.15 1.74
N CYS A 70 0.16 15.80 0.76
CA CYS A 70 0.17 14.45 0.18
C CYS A 70 1.19 13.50 0.82
N MET A 71 2.13 14.04 1.60
CA MET A 71 3.19 13.26 2.25
C MET A 71 3.01 13.22 3.76
N LYS A 72 3.26 12.05 4.34
CA LYS A 72 3.39 11.90 5.79
C LYS A 72 4.83 12.19 6.22
N ASN A 73 5.01 12.65 7.46
CA ASN A 73 6.33 13.00 8.01
C ASN A 73 7.29 11.80 8.17
N ASP A 74 6.82 10.58 7.95
CA ASP A 74 7.60 9.35 8.07
C ASP A 74 8.22 8.84 6.77
N GLY A 75 8.03 9.56 5.64
CA GLY A 75 8.70 9.34 4.36
C GLY A 75 8.01 8.33 3.47
#